data_AF-A0A1F2RTK2-F1
#
_entry.id   AF-A0A1F2RTK2-F1
#
_cell.length_a   1.000
_cell.length_b   1.000
_cell.length_c   1.000
_cell.angle_alpha   90.00
_cell.angle_beta   90.00
_cell.angle_gamma   90.00
#
_symmetry.space_group_name_H-M   'P 1'
#
loop_
_entity.id
_entity.type
_entity.pdbx_description
1 polymer ?
#
loop_
_entity_poly.entity_id
_entity_poly.type
_entity_poly.pdbx_seq_one_letter_code
_entity_poly.pdbx_strand_id
1 'polypeptide(L)'
;MIQLGEPKQPRVLQQEDFLRRATWAVLVILSLVAVEGCTLRRRPLETPIISDSQQPDQDLFDRAMSDLEHSRYTIARLTLQTLINTYPDSEYVAKSKLMIADSWYREGGSSGLLQAEAEYRDFITFFPTMPEAAEAQMRVAMIHYREMEKPDRDPTHARRAEQEFQKLFLNYPDTPFAPLALQRLREVQEVLADGLFEVGRFYFIQGADGAAQPRLKELTERYPNFSQADTSLFLMGRSLERTGEKTAGEAAPYYARIVQDYPLSEHAEEAKKRLTALGAPIPSPDPVAVARMTYENTHGQRPGVLDKVRGAFHRRPNVAAAQGKVGLPTMTAQGPAQAGVLAGAPASGSASPGTGSTQTLVFDPVTTPASADPRSSGSPPQ
;
A
#
# COMPACT_ATOMS: atom_id res chain seq x y z
N MET A 1 22.22 96.64 -42.20
CA MET A 1 21.59 96.84 -40.87
C MET A 1 21.17 95.47 -40.37
N ILE A 2 21.83 94.99 -39.32
CA ILE A 2 21.68 93.65 -38.75
C ILE A 2 20.56 93.75 -37.70
N GLN A 3 19.46 93.01 -37.90
CA GLN A 3 18.40 92.82 -36.92
C GLN A 3 18.70 91.56 -36.09
N LEU A 4 18.76 91.74 -34.77
CA LEU A 4 19.03 90.73 -33.75
C LEU A 4 17.79 89.82 -33.57
N GLY A 5 18.02 88.50 -33.52
CA GLY A 5 16.99 87.51 -33.21
C GLY A 5 16.63 87.47 -31.73
N GLU A 6 15.33 87.33 -31.44
CA GLU A 6 14.80 87.10 -30.08
C GLU A 6 14.93 85.63 -29.64
N PRO A 7 15.17 85.37 -28.33
CA PRO A 7 15.40 84.03 -27.80
C PRO A 7 14.10 83.27 -27.49
N LYS A 8 14.09 81.98 -27.85
CA LYS A 8 13.03 81.00 -27.59
C LYS A 8 13.10 80.52 -26.12
N GLN A 9 12.03 80.69 -25.35
CA GLN A 9 11.95 80.23 -23.94
C GLN A 9 12.06 78.69 -23.80
N PRO A 10 12.65 78.17 -22.72
CA PRO A 10 12.94 76.74 -22.57
C PRO A 10 11.73 75.92 -22.09
N ARG A 11 11.48 74.78 -22.76
CA ARG A 11 10.42 73.77 -22.48
C ARG A 11 10.43 73.13 -21.08
N VAL A 12 11.33 73.52 -20.19
CA VAL A 12 11.60 72.80 -18.93
C VAL A 12 10.53 73.09 -17.85
N LEU A 13 10.01 74.32 -17.78
CA LEU A 13 9.04 74.70 -16.74
C LEU A 13 7.67 74.01 -16.88
N GLN A 14 7.29 73.60 -18.09
CA GLN A 14 6.00 72.94 -18.34
C GLN A 14 5.98 71.47 -17.91
N GLN A 15 7.16 70.84 -17.78
CA GLN A 15 7.30 69.42 -17.42
C GLN A 15 7.28 69.20 -15.91
N GLU A 16 7.80 70.13 -15.12
CA GLU A 16 7.83 70.05 -13.65
C GLU A 16 6.43 70.23 -13.03
N ASP A 17 5.59 71.09 -13.61
CA ASP A 17 4.21 71.30 -13.16
C ASP A 17 3.33 70.07 -13.45
N PHE A 18 3.57 69.37 -14.57
CA PHE A 18 2.87 68.14 -14.90
C PHE A 18 3.26 67.00 -13.93
N LEU A 19 4.55 66.87 -13.62
CA LEU A 19 5.04 65.88 -12.66
C LEU A 19 4.56 66.16 -11.23
N ARG A 20 4.50 67.42 -10.78
CA ARG A 20 3.86 67.78 -9.50
C ARG A 20 2.38 67.43 -9.50
N ARG A 21 1.61 67.79 -10.52
CA ARG A 21 0.17 67.47 -10.53
C ARG A 21 -0.09 65.95 -10.54
N ALA A 22 0.76 65.18 -11.22
CA ALA A 22 0.69 63.72 -11.22
C ALA A 22 1.05 63.11 -9.84
N THR A 23 2.06 63.63 -9.14
CA THR A 23 2.42 63.12 -7.80
C THR A 23 1.36 63.43 -6.76
N TRP A 24 0.73 64.61 -6.82
CA TRP A 24 -0.40 64.95 -5.95
C TRP A 24 -1.63 64.09 -6.24
N ALA A 25 -1.92 63.78 -7.51
CA ALA A 25 -3.02 62.87 -7.87
C ALA A 25 -2.79 61.44 -7.37
N VAL A 26 -1.56 60.91 -7.48
CA VAL A 26 -1.22 59.57 -6.97
C VAL A 26 -1.31 59.50 -5.44
N LEU A 27 -0.88 60.54 -4.72
CA LEU A 27 -0.98 60.59 -3.26
C LEU A 27 -2.43 60.63 -2.76
N VAL A 28 -3.33 61.30 -3.48
CA VAL A 28 -4.77 61.35 -3.16
C VAL A 28 -5.46 60.00 -3.43
N ILE A 29 -5.06 59.29 -4.48
CA ILE A 29 -5.59 57.94 -4.76
C ILE A 29 -5.08 56.94 -3.71
N LEU A 30 -3.81 57.03 -3.31
CA LEU A 30 -3.23 56.18 -2.28
C LEU A 30 -3.88 56.40 -0.90
N SER A 31 -4.27 57.63 -0.57
CA SER A 31 -4.96 57.93 0.68
C SER A 31 -6.42 57.46 0.70
N LEU A 32 -7.13 57.47 -0.44
CA LEU A 32 -8.48 56.90 -0.53
C LEU A 32 -8.50 55.38 -0.28
N VAL A 33 -7.52 54.65 -0.81
CA VAL A 33 -7.41 53.19 -0.62
C VAL A 33 -7.10 52.83 0.85
N ALA A 34 -6.41 53.71 1.59
CA ALA A 34 -6.08 53.46 2.99
C ALA A 34 -7.27 53.60 3.96
N VAL A 35 -8.35 54.30 3.56
CA VAL A 35 -9.53 54.51 4.44
C VAL A 35 -10.49 53.32 4.43
N GLU A 36 -10.53 52.54 3.34
CA GLU A 36 -11.36 51.32 3.27
C GLU A 36 -10.83 50.17 4.15
N GLY A 37 -9.58 50.25 4.62
CA GLY A 37 -8.95 49.24 5.49
C GLY A 37 -9.28 49.34 6.99
N CYS A 38 -9.96 50.40 7.45
CA CYS A 38 -10.20 50.65 8.89
C CYS A 38 -11.67 50.52 9.33
N THR A 39 -12.52 49.84 8.56
CA THR A 39 -13.88 49.46 9.02
C THR A 39 -14.02 47.95 9.21
N LEU A 40 -13.11 47.37 9.99
CA LEU A 40 -13.28 46.03 10.54
C LEU A 40 -14.37 46.07 11.62
N ARG A 41 -15.63 46.00 11.18
CA ARG A 41 -16.81 45.84 12.03
C ARG A 41 -16.69 44.52 12.76
N ARG A 42 -16.25 44.56 14.01
CA ARG A 42 -16.26 43.42 14.94
C ARG A 42 -17.70 42.93 15.05
N ARG A 43 -18.02 41.81 14.40
CA ARG A 43 -19.24 41.07 14.74
C ARG A 43 -19.03 40.52 16.15
N PRO A 44 -19.99 40.71 17.08
CA PRO A 44 -19.91 40.01 18.36
C PRO A 44 -19.87 38.51 18.08
N LEU A 45 -19.07 37.78 18.86
CA LEU A 45 -19.07 36.32 18.85
C LEU A 45 -20.49 35.88 19.24
N GLU A 46 -21.30 35.48 18.27
CA GLU A 46 -22.50 34.69 18.52
C GLU A 46 -21.98 33.35 19.06
N THR A 47 -21.98 33.21 20.39
CA THR A 47 -22.07 31.90 20.99
C THR A 47 -23.35 31.29 20.44
N PRO A 48 -23.30 30.22 19.62
CA PRO A 48 -24.53 29.60 19.17
C PRO A 48 -25.25 29.16 20.44
N ILE A 49 -26.37 29.83 20.71
CA ILE A 49 -27.38 29.32 21.61
C ILE A 49 -27.68 27.94 21.04
N ILE A 50 -27.38 26.92 21.83
CA ILE A 50 -27.76 25.54 21.59
C ILE A 50 -29.24 25.61 21.22
N SER A 51 -29.58 25.35 19.96
CA SER A 51 -30.96 25.18 19.59
C SER A 51 -31.44 23.98 20.39
N ASP A 52 -32.30 24.22 21.39
CA ASP A 52 -32.84 23.28 22.39
C ASP A 52 -33.69 22.12 21.79
N SER A 53 -33.38 21.69 20.57
CA SER A 53 -34.04 20.60 19.84
C SER A 53 -33.07 19.62 19.16
N GLN A 54 -31.75 19.85 19.22
CA GLN A 54 -30.75 18.93 18.66
C GLN A 54 -30.01 18.19 19.78
N GLN A 55 -29.79 16.89 19.56
CA GLN A 55 -28.98 16.05 20.43
C GLN A 55 -27.55 16.63 20.49
N PRO A 56 -27.06 17.10 21.65
CA PRO A 56 -25.80 17.86 21.70
C PRO A 56 -24.57 17.03 21.36
N ASP A 57 -24.64 15.71 21.56
CA ASP A 57 -23.66 14.73 21.11
C ASP A 57 -23.66 14.57 19.58
N GLN A 58 -24.83 14.52 18.95
CA GLN A 58 -24.94 14.54 17.49
C GLN A 58 -24.34 15.82 16.89
N ASP A 59 -24.65 16.99 17.47
CA ASP A 59 -24.09 18.26 17.01
C ASP A 59 -22.56 18.29 17.06
N LEU A 60 -21.97 17.74 18.13
CA LEU A 60 -20.51 17.61 18.24
C LEU A 60 -19.96 16.66 17.17
N PHE A 61 -20.62 15.54 16.92
CA PHE A 61 -20.22 14.59 15.89
C PHE A 61 -20.26 15.23 14.49
N ASP A 62 -21.38 15.87 14.15
CA ASP A 62 -21.60 16.49 12.84
C ASP A 62 -20.61 17.64 12.58
N ARG A 63 -20.32 18.45 13.60
CA ARG A 63 -19.27 19.48 13.52
C ARG A 63 -17.90 18.88 13.26
N ALA A 64 -17.55 17.81 13.98
CA ALA A 64 -16.29 17.13 13.77
C ALA A 64 -16.18 16.52 12.36
N MET A 65 -17.28 15.96 11.82
CA MET A 65 -17.31 15.43 10.46
C MET A 65 -17.09 16.53 9.42
N SER A 66 -17.77 17.68 9.59
CA SER A 66 -17.51 18.87 8.78
C SER A 66 -16.03 19.28 8.85
N ASP A 67 -15.41 19.29 10.03
CA ASP A 67 -13.99 19.62 10.15
C ASP A 67 -13.07 18.58 9.47
N LEU A 68 -13.40 17.29 9.50
CA LEU A 68 -12.67 16.26 8.76
C LEU A 68 -12.75 16.46 7.24
N GLU A 69 -13.92 16.82 6.71
CA GLU A 69 -14.10 17.12 5.29
C GLU A 69 -13.23 18.30 4.84
N HIS A 70 -13.08 19.30 5.71
CA HIS A 70 -12.20 20.46 5.48
C HIS A 70 -10.74 20.22 5.85
N SER A 71 -10.33 18.95 6.08
CA SER A 71 -8.96 18.57 6.47
C SER A 71 -8.43 19.23 7.76
N ARG A 72 -9.34 19.67 8.65
CA ARG A 72 -9.01 20.25 9.96
C ARG A 72 -8.89 19.16 11.01
N TYR A 73 -8.00 18.20 10.75
CA TYR A 73 -7.84 16.96 11.53
C TYR A 73 -7.70 17.19 13.04
N THR A 74 -6.88 18.16 13.46
CA THR A 74 -6.68 18.46 14.88
C THR A 74 -7.96 18.97 15.56
N ILE A 75 -8.72 19.85 14.90
CA ILE A 75 -9.97 20.40 15.46
C ILE A 75 -11.03 19.31 15.53
N ALA A 76 -11.15 18.50 14.47
CA ALA A 76 -12.04 17.36 14.45
C ALA A 76 -11.75 16.38 15.59
N ARG A 77 -10.48 15.97 15.79
CA ARG A 77 -10.10 15.07 16.89
C ARG A 77 -10.41 15.65 18.27
N LEU A 78 -10.15 16.94 18.49
CA LEU A 78 -10.48 17.61 19.75
C LEU A 78 -12.00 17.60 20.02
N THR A 79 -12.80 17.82 18.97
CA THR A 79 -14.26 17.81 19.06
C THR A 79 -14.79 16.39 19.33
N LEU A 80 -14.26 15.38 18.64
CA LEU A 80 -14.60 13.97 18.88
C LEU A 80 -14.19 13.50 20.27
N GLN A 81 -13.01 13.92 20.76
CA GLN A 81 -12.59 13.62 22.13
C GLN A 81 -13.50 14.29 23.16
N THR A 82 -13.96 15.52 22.89
CA THR A 82 -14.94 16.21 23.73
C THR A 82 -16.24 15.42 23.79
N LEU A 83 -16.74 14.91 22.65
CA LEU A 83 -17.92 14.05 22.60
C LEU A 83 -17.74 12.81 23.48
N ILE A 84 -16.64 12.07 23.30
CA ILE A 84 -16.36 10.83 24.05
C ILE A 84 -16.30 11.09 25.57
N ASN A 85 -15.67 12.20 25.97
CA ASN A 85 -15.48 12.53 27.39
C ASN A 85 -16.75 13.06 28.05
N THR A 86 -17.59 13.78 27.30
CA THR A 86 -18.81 14.42 27.83
C THR A 86 -20.01 13.48 27.80
N TYR A 87 -20.08 12.61 26.80
CA TYR A 87 -21.20 11.71 26.54
C TYR A 87 -20.73 10.25 26.32
N PRO A 88 -20.17 9.57 27.34
CA PRO A 88 -19.60 8.23 27.20
C PRO A 88 -20.62 7.14 26.83
N ASP A 89 -21.91 7.38 27.10
CA ASP A 89 -23.01 6.46 26.78
C ASP A 89 -23.67 6.77 25.42
N SER A 90 -23.15 7.74 24.67
CA SER A 90 -23.70 8.13 23.37
C SER A 90 -23.47 7.04 22.32
N GLU A 91 -24.44 6.86 21.42
CA GLU A 91 -24.32 5.96 20.26
C GLU A 91 -23.18 6.37 19.30
N TYR A 92 -22.75 7.63 19.36
CA TYR A 92 -21.68 8.16 18.53
C TYR A 92 -20.28 7.90 19.08
N VAL A 93 -20.12 7.31 20.27
CA VAL A 93 -18.79 7.10 20.89
C VAL A 93 -17.94 6.16 20.05
N ALA A 94 -18.49 5.02 19.63
CA ALA A 94 -17.74 4.04 18.84
C ALA A 94 -17.38 4.63 17.46
N LYS A 95 -18.33 5.29 16.79
CA LYS A 95 -18.09 6.01 15.53
C LYS A 95 -17.02 7.10 15.69
N SER A 96 -17.06 7.85 16.79
CA SER A 96 -16.09 8.91 17.09
C SER A 96 -14.68 8.35 17.24
N LYS A 97 -14.50 7.24 17.96
CA LYS A 97 -13.20 6.56 18.08
C LYS A 97 -12.66 6.12 16.73
N LEU A 98 -13.50 5.52 15.89
CA LEU A 98 -13.09 5.15 14.54
C LEU A 98 -12.70 6.38 13.70
N MET A 99 -13.46 7.47 13.79
CA MET A 99 -13.17 8.71 13.06
C MET A 99 -11.90 9.43 13.56
N ILE A 100 -11.52 9.29 14.83
CA ILE A 100 -10.22 9.76 15.33
C ILE A 100 -9.09 8.99 14.63
N ALA A 101 -9.19 7.65 14.54
CA ALA A 101 -8.22 6.83 13.81
C ALA A 101 -8.14 7.22 12.33
N ASP A 102 -9.31 7.42 11.70
CA ASP A 102 -9.43 7.83 10.31
C ASP A 102 -8.81 9.22 10.05
N SER A 103 -9.00 10.15 10.98
CA SER A 103 -8.38 11.48 10.95
C SER A 103 -6.86 11.39 10.88
N TRP A 104 -6.24 10.56 11.74
CA TRP A 104 -4.79 10.33 11.72
C TRP A 104 -4.33 9.66 10.42
N TYR A 105 -5.10 8.70 9.92
CA TYR A 105 -4.80 7.99 8.68
C TYR A 105 -4.87 8.90 7.43
N ARG A 106 -5.81 9.84 7.42
CA ARG A 106 -6.00 10.84 6.34
C ARG A 106 -4.96 11.96 6.40
N GLU A 107 -4.62 12.43 7.60
CA GLU A 107 -3.50 13.36 7.81
C GLU A 107 -2.18 12.77 7.29
N GLY A 108 -1.99 11.47 7.51
CA GLY A 108 -0.86 10.74 7.00
C GLY A 108 0.46 11.16 7.65
N GLY A 109 1.56 11.00 6.92
CA GLY A 109 2.90 11.08 7.50
C GLY A 109 3.19 9.90 8.43
N SER A 110 4.47 9.66 8.74
CA SER A 110 4.83 8.48 9.55
C SER A 110 4.30 8.60 10.99
N SER A 111 4.33 9.80 11.59
CA SER A 111 3.75 10.04 12.92
C SER A 111 2.23 9.88 12.94
N GLY A 112 1.52 10.38 11.93
CA GLY A 112 0.07 10.23 11.84
C GLY A 112 -0.34 8.78 11.60
N LEU A 113 0.37 8.06 10.74
CA LEU A 113 0.13 6.63 10.52
C LEU A 113 0.39 5.79 11.78
N LEU A 114 1.41 6.11 12.57
CA LEU A 114 1.68 5.45 13.84
C LEU A 114 0.54 5.69 14.86
N GLN A 115 0.04 6.92 14.96
CA GLN A 115 -1.12 7.22 15.81
C GLN A 115 -2.39 6.53 15.31
N ALA A 116 -2.60 6.50 13.99
CA ALA A 116 -3.73 5.78 13.40
C ALA A 116 -3.67 4.28 13.74
N GLU A 117 -2.51 3.65 13.67
CA GLU A 117 -2.34 2.22 14.01
C GLU A 117 -2.77 1.95 15.46
N ALA A 118 -2.38 2.81 16.40
CA ALA A 118 -2.76 2.69 17.80
C ALA A 118 -4.29 2.82 17.98
N GLU A 119 -4.89 3.87 17.41
CA GLU A 119 -6.33 4.14 17.54
C GLU A 119 -7.20 3.05 16.89
N TYR A 120 -6.78 2.51 15.73
CA TYR A 120 -7.48 1.37 15.12
C TYR A 120 -7.39 0.11 15.97
N ARG A 121 -6.22 -0.18 16.56
CA ARG A 121 -6.07 -1.34 17.46
C ARG A 121 -6.90 -1.19 18.73
N ASP A 122 -6.97 0.01 19.28
CA ASP A 122 -7.84 0.32 20.40
C ASP A 122 -9.30 0.09 20.02
N PHE A 123 -9.74 0.57 18.84
CA PHE A 123 -11.09 0.33 18.36
C PHE A 123 -11.42 -1.17 18.24
N ILE A 124 -10.51 -1.97 17.66
CA ILE A 124 -10.69 -3.44 17.56
C ILE A 124 -10.79 -4.08 18.95
N THR A 125 -10.00 -3.59 19.91
CA THR A 125 -9.97 -4.11 21.29
C THR A 125 -11.26 -3.78 22.04
N PHE A 126 -11.76 -2.56 21.91
CA PHE A 126 -12.96 -2.09 22.63
C PHE A 126 -14.28 -2.50 21.94
N PHE A 127 -14.29 -2.65 20.61
CA PHE A 127 -15.50 -2.93 19.83
C PHE A 127 -15.33 -4.13 18.85
N PRO A 128 -14.90 -5.31 19.32
CA PRO A 128 -14.55 -6.43 18.43
C PRO A 128 -15.75 -7.02 17.67
N THR A 129 -16.98 -6.85 18.17
CA THR A 129 -18.20 -7.41 17.56
C THR A 129 -18.85 -6.49 16.54
N MET A 130 -18.36 -5.25 16.41
CA MET A 130 -18.93 -4.31 15.45
C MET A 130 -18.45 -4.62 14.03
N PRO A 131 -19.30 -4.42 13.00
CA PRO A 131 -18.92 -4.71 11.61
C PRO A 131 -17.74 -3.85 11.16
N GLU A 132 -17.56 -2.65 11.72
CA GLU A 132 -16.45 -1.76 11.43
C GLU A 132 -15.09 -2.27 11.97
N ALA A 133 -15.07 -3.27 12.87
CA ALA A 133 -13.83 -3.84 13.39
C ALA A 133 -13.00 -4.52 12.27
N ALA A 134 -13.69 -5.11 11.28
CA ALA A 134 -13.04 -5.63 10.08
C ALA A 134 -12.43 -4.51 9.23
N GLU A 135 -13.09 -3.34 9.14
CA GLU A 135 -12.51 -2.17 8.46
C GLU A 135 -11.28 -1.66 9.22
N ALA A 136 -11.35 -1.53 10.55
CA ALA A 136 -10.21 -1.10 11.37
C ALA A 136 -9.00 -2.04 11.18
N GLN A 137 -9.21 -3.36 11.18
CA GLN A 137 -8.15 -4.33 10.92
C GLN A 137 -7.57 -4.18 9.51
N MET A 138 -8.42 -3.96 8.51
CA MET A 138 -7.98 -3.65 7.14
C MET A 138 -7.15 -2.36 7.09
N ARG A 139 -7.51 -1.33 7.84
CA ARG A 139 -6.76 -0.06 7.93
C ARG A 139 -5.38 -0.25 8.56
N VAL A 140 -5.28 -1.06 9.62
CA VAL A 140 -3.98 -1.43 10.22
C VAL A 140 -3.07 -2.11 9.20
N ALA A 141 -3.58 -3.09 8.45
CA ALA A 141 -2.82 -3.73 7.39
C ALA A 141 -2.39 -2.74 6.29
N MET A 142 -3.29 -1.82 5.91
CA MET A 142 -3.02 -0.79 4.91
C MET A 142 -2.01 0.28 5.36
N ILE A 143 -1.90 0.57 6.67
CA ILE A 143 -0.86 1.44 7.21
C ILE A 143 0.51 0.84 6.91
N HIS A 144 0.72 -0.42 7.27
CA HIS A 144 1.99 -1.11 7.01
C HIS A 144 2.24 -1.30 5.51
N TYR A 145 1.20 -1.57 4.72
CA TYR A 145 1.30 -1.60 3.26
C TYR A 145 1.79 -0.25 2.69
N ARG A 146 1.31 0.88 3.22
CA ARG A 146 1.71 2.23 2.77
C ARG A 146 3.14 2.59 3.14
N GLU A 147 3.63 2.09 4.28
CA GLU A 147 5.01 2.28 4.75
C GLU A 147 5.98 1.22 4.21
N MET A 148 5.49 0.27 3.42
CA MET A 148 6.34 -0.74 2.79
C MET A 148 7.40 -0.09 1.90
N GLU A 149 8.64 -0.49 2.15
CA GLU A 149 9.80 -0.07 1.37
C GLU A 149 10.07 -1.05 0.22
N LYS A 150 11.12 -0.75 -0.56
CA LYS A 150 11.58 -1.62 -1.65
C LYS A 150 12.14 -2.95 -1.13
N PRO A 151 12.21 -3.99 -1.98
CA PRO A 151 12.74 -5.30 -1.60
C PRO A 151 14.18 -5.28 -1.06
N ASP A 152 15.00 -4.31 -1.47
CA ASP A 152 16.40 -4.13 -1.05
C ASP A 152 16.55 -3.43 0.32
N ARG A 153 15.45 -3.00 0.94
CA ARG A 153 15.42 -2.25 2.20
C ARG A 153 14.82 -3.06 3.35
N ASP A 154 14.64 -2.44 4.51
CA ASP A 154 14.10 -3.12 5.69
C ASP A 154 12.67 -3.65 5.44
N PRO A 155 12.44 -4.98 5.50
CA PRO A 155 11.14 -5.57 5.25
C PRO A 155 10.19 -5.52 6.46
N THR A 156 10.51 -4.82 7.54
CA THR A 156 9.69 -4.78 8.77
C THR A 156 8.22 -4.45 8.48
N HIS A 157 7.94 -3.38 7.73
CA HIS A 157 6.57 -3.00 7.38
C HIS A 157 5.91 -4.01 6.44
N ALA A 158 6.66 -4.60 5.50
CA ALA A 158 6.12 -5.65 4.62
C ALA A 158 5.70 -6.90 5.43
N ARG A 159 6.54 -7.37 6.36
CA ARG A 159 6.21 -8.51 7.23
C ARG A 159 5.01 -8.23 8.14
N ARG A 160 4.93 -7.02 8.71
CA ARG A 160 3.76 -6.63 9.51
C ARG A 160 2.51 -6.55 8.65
N ALA A 161 2.59 -6.00 7.43
CA ALA A 161 1.45 -5.96 6.51
C ALA A 161 0.95 -7.38 6.19
N GLU A 162 1.84 -8.33 5.88
CA GLU A 162 1.49 -9.73 5.66
C GLU A 162 0.72 -10.31 6.85
N GLN A 163 1.25 -10.13 8.06
CA GLN A 163 0.64 -10.63 9.29
C GLN A 163 -0.74 -10.02 9.54
N GLU A 164 -0.90 -8.70 9.34
CA GLU A 164 -2.17 -8.01 9.60
C GLU A 164 -3.24 -8.35 8.55
N PHE A 165 -2.87 -8.59 7.29
CA PHE A 165 -3.79 -9.14 6.28
C PHE A 165 -4.20 -10.58 6.61
N GLN A 166 -3.28 -11.43 7.06
CA GLN A 166 -3.61 -12.79 7.47
C GLN A 166 -4.54 -12.80 8.70
N LYS A 167 -4.30 -11.92 9.68
CA LYS A 167 -5.20 -11.72 10.83
C LYS A 167 -6.60 -11.27 10.41
N LEU A 168 -6.72 -10.43 9.38
CA LEU A 168 -8.02 -10.01 8.84
C LEU A 168 -8.83 -11.24 8.42
N PHE A 169 -8.25 -12.16 7.64
CA PHE A 169 -8.95 -13.37 7.20
C PHE A 169 -9.21 -14.37 8.32
N LEU A 170 -8.31 -14.44 9.31
CA LEU A 170 -8.47 -15.31 10.46
C LEU A 170 -9.63 -14.86 11.36
N ASN A 171 -9.73 -13.55 11.62
CA ASN A 171 -10.70 -12.99 12.55
C ASN A 171 -12.04 -12.63 11.86
N TYR A 172 -11.99 -12.27 10.58
CA TYR A 172 -13.14 -11.77 9.82
C TYR A 172 -13.22 -12.44 8.43
N PRO A 173 -13.63 -13.72 8.37
CA PRO A 173 -13.66 -14.48 7.11
C PRO A 173 -14.63 -13.90 6.07
N ASP A 174 -15.77 -13.33 6.51
CA ASP A 174 -16.84 -12.84 5.62
C ASP A 174 -16.74 -11.33 5.32
N THR A 175 -15.52 -10.77 5.37
CA THR A 175 -15.30 -9.33 5.18
C THR A 175 -15.57 -8.88 3.73
N PRO A 176 -16.27 -7.74 3.50
CA PRO A 176 -16.47 -7.20 2.15
C PRO A 176 -15.15 -6.74 1.51
N PHE A 177 -14.10 -6.56 2.31
CA PHE A 177 -12.78 -6.16 1.83
C PHE A 177 -11.94 -7.32 1.32
N ALA A 178 -12.44 -8.56 1.37
CA ALA A 178 -11.67 -9.76 1.03
C ALA A 178 -10.99 -9.69 -0.34
N PRO A 179 -11.64 -9.28 -1.45
CA PRO A 179 -10.98 -9.21 -2.76
C PRO A 179 -9.80 -8.23 -2.77
N LEU A 180 -9.96 -7.06 -2.14
CA LEU A 180 -8.91 -6.06 -2.05
C LEU A 180 -7.77 -6.53 -1.13
N ALA A 181 -8.09 -7.08 0.03
CA ALA A 181 -7.12 -7.60 0.99
C ALA A 181 -6.29 -8.75 0.38
N LEU A 182 -6.92 -9.65 -0.38
CA LEU A 182 -6.22 -10.72 -1.10
C LEU A 182 -5.23 -10.15 -2.11
N GLN A 183 -5.64 -9.15 -2.89
CA GLN A 183 -4.75 -8.51 -3.86
C GLN A 183 -3.58 -7.80 -3.15
N ARG A 184 -3.84 -7.06 -2.08
CA ARG A 184 -2.77 -6.39 -1.30
C ARG A 184 -1.82 -7.38 -0.64
N LEU A 185 -2.32 -8.51 -0.15
CA LEU A 185 -1.50 -9.58 0.40
C LEU A 185 -0.59 -10.20 -0.67
N ARG A 186 -1.07 -10.44 -1.90
CA ARG A 186 -0.22 -10.88 -3.01
C ARG A 186 0.91 -9.88 -3.28
N GLU A 187 0.58 -8.59 -3.32
CA GLU A 187 1.56 -7.52 -3.56
C GLU A 187 2.62 -7.45 -2.45
N VAL A 188 2.24 -7.61 -1.18
CA VAL A 188 3.19 -7.67 -0.06
C VAL A 188 4.09 -8.90 -0.16
N GLN A 189 3.53 -10.06 -0.46
CA GLN A 189 4.29 -11.30 -0.61
C GLN A 189 5.25 -11.25 -1.78
N GLU A 190 4.86 -10.60 -2.88
CA GLU A 190 5.75 -10.35 -4.01
C GLU A 190 6.98 -9.54 -3.60
N VAL A 191 6.81 -8.47 -2.80
CA VAL A 191 7.94 -7.64 -2.33
C VAL A 191 8.86 -8.42 -1.39
N LEU A 192 8.28 -9.19 -0.46
CA LEU A 192 9.06 -10.04 0.45
C LEU A 192 9.83 -11.13 -0.30
N ALA A 193 9.18 -11.74 -1.29
CA ALA A 193 9.75 -12.78 -2.13
C ALA A 193 10.88 -12.23 -3.02
N ASP A 194 10.70 -11.05 -3.61
CA ASP A 194 11.71 -10.40 -4.44
C ASP A 194 12.99 -10.10 -3.65
N GLY A 195 12.86 -9.65 -2.39
CA GLY A 195 14.02 -9.43 -1.52
C GLY A 195 14.80 -10.71 -1.23
N LEU A 196 14.11 -11.82 -0.95
CA LEU A 196 14.77 -13.13 -0.78
C LEU A 196 15.41 -13.61 -2.09
N PHE A 197 14.74 -13.41 -3.20
CA PHE A 197 15.21 -13.79 -4.53
C PHE A 197 16.47 -13.04 -4.93
N GLU A 198 16.51 -11.72 -4.77
CA GLU A 198 17.67 -10.90 -5.11
C GLU A 198 18.92 -11.35 -4.33
N VAL A 199 18.77 -11.62 -3.03
CA VAL A 199 19.88 -12.10 -2.20
C VAL A 199 20.28 -13.53 -2.58
N GLY A 200 19.31 -14.43 -2.81
CA GLY A 200 19.58 -15.80 -3.24
C GLY A 200 20.31 -15.86 -4.59
N ARG A 201 19.83 -15.08 -5.56
CA ARG A 201 20.42 -14.93 -6.89
C ARG A 201 21.82 -14.32 -6.82
N PHE A 202 22.03 -13.32 -5.98
CA PHE A 202 23.35 -12.71 -5.77
C PHE A 202 24.38 -13.76 -5.31
N TYR A 203 24.08 -14.54 -4.28
CA TYR A 203 24.98 -15.59 -3.81
C TYR A 203 25.20 -16.70 -4.83
N PHE A 204 24.16 -17.07 -5.58
CA PHE A 204 24.29 -18.06 -6.66
C PHE A 204 25.27 -17.60 -7.76
N ILE A 205 25.17 -16.34 -8.19
CA ILE A 205 26.07 -15.74 -9.18
C ILE A 205 27.52 -15.73 -8.66
N GLN A 206 27.71 -15.43 -7.37
CA GLN A 206 29.04 -15.49 -6.74
C GLN A 206 29.59 -16.92 -6.58
N GLY A 207 28.78 -17.96 -6.81
CA GLY A 207 29.17 -19.35 -6.56
C GLY A 207 29.16 -19.74 -5.08
N ALA A 208 28.53 -18.93 -4.22
CA ALA A 208 28.34 -19.23 -2.80
C ALA A 208 27.03 -20.03 -2.59
N ASP A 209 26.98 -21.24 -3.15
CA ASP A 209 25.77 -22.08 -3.21
C ASP A 209 25.20 -22.41 -1.82
N GLY A 210 26.06 -22.63 -0.82
CA GLY A 210 25.63 -22.86 0.57
C GLY A 210 24.88 -21.67 1.21
N ALA A 211 25.10 -20.44 0.73
CA ALA A 211 24.36 -19.26 1.18
C ALA A 211 23.11 -18.98 0.31
N ALA A 212 23.13 -19.39 -0.96
CA ALA A 212 22.01 -19.22 -1.88
C ALA A 212 20.85 -20.18 -1.56
N GLN A 213 21.17 -21.45 -1.31
CA GLN A 213 20.19 -22.52 -1.06
C GLN A 213 19.16 -22.22 0.04
N PRO A 214 19.53 -21.83 1.27
CA PRO A 214 18.54 -21.59 2.32
C PRO A 214 17.55 -20.47 1.96
N ARG A 215 18.01 -19.44 1.23
CA ARG A 215 17.18 -18.30 0.82
C ARG A 215 16.22 -18.66 -0.32
N LEU A 216 16.72 -19.38 -1.33
CA LEU A 216 15.89 -19.88 -2.43
C LEU A 216 14.90 -20.95 -1.95
N LYS A 217 15.30 -21.77 -0.96
CA LYS A 217 14.41 -22.72 -0.30
C LYS A 217 13.29 -22.00 0.45
N GLU A 218 13.62 -21.04 1.31
CA GLU A 218 12.62 -20.23 2.03
C GLU A 218 11.64 -19.57 1.05
N LEU A 219 12.15 -18.98 -0.03
CA LEU A 219 11.37 -18.35 -1.09
C LEU A 219 10.37 -19.32 -1.73
N THR A 220 10.83 -20.50 -2.16
CA THR A 220 10.01 -21.48 -2.90
C THR A 220 9.01 -22.24 -2.04
N GLU A 221 9.28 -22.36 -0.74
CA GLU A 221 8.36 -22.94 0.24
C GLU A 221 7.32 -21.93 0.71
N ARG A 222 7.72 -20.69 0.99
CA ARG A 222 6.85 -19.67 1.59
C ARG A 222 6.00 -18.90 0.56
N TYR A 223 6.57 -18.61 -0.61
CA TYR A 223 5.94 -17.77 -1.63
C TYR A 223 5.82 -18.50 -2.97
N PRO A 224 5.02 -19.57 -3.07
CA PRO A 224 4.86 -20.34 -4.31
C PRO A 224 4.27 -19.52 -5.46
N ASN A 225 3.51 -18.46 -5.15
CA ASN A 225 2.90 -17.60 -6.17
C ASN A 225 3.80 -16.43 -6.61
N PHE A 226 5.06 -16.37 -6.20
CA PHE A 226 5.99 -15.32 -6.62
C PHE A 226 6.13 -15.21 -8.15
N SER A 227 6.36 -14.01 -8.69
CA SER A 227 6.50 -13.79 -10.14
C SER A 227 7.63 -14.58 -10.79
N GLN A 228 8.76 -14.71 -10.10
CA GLN A 228 9.93 -15.46 -10.58
C GLN A 228 10.09 -16.79 -9.83
N ALA A 229 8.97 -17.43 -9.44
CA ALA A 229 8.99 -18.71 -8.74
C ALA A 229 9.66 -19.81 -9.58
N ASP A 230 9.43 -19.84 -10.89
CA ASP A 230 10.06 -20.74 -11.85
C ASP A 230 11.60 -20.58 -11.87
N THR A 231 12.07 -19.34 -11.98
CA THR A 231 13.49 -18.99 -11.94
C THR A 231 14.11 -19.36 -10.60
N SER A 232 13.38 -19.12 -9.51
CA SER A 232 13.83 -19.45 -8.15
C SER A 232 14.04 -20.96 -7.96
N LEU A 233 13.08 -21.77 -8.42
CA LEU A 233 13.19 -23.22 -8.44
C LEU A 233 14.36 -23.68 -9.31
N PHE A 234 14.55 -23.04 -10.46
CA PHE A 234 15.63 -23.38 -11.38
C PHE A 234 17.01 -23.09 -10.76
N LEU A 235 17.19 -21.91 -10.18
CA LEU A 235 18.41 -21.53 -9.47
C LEU A 235 18.69 -22.46 -8.29
N MET A 236 17.65 -22.85 -7.55
CA MET A 236 17.78 -23.80 -6.43
C MET A 236 18.31 -25.15 -6.91
N GLY A 237 17.70 -25.73 -7.95
CA GLY A 237 18.16 -26.98 -8.55
C GLY A 237 19.60 -26.89 -9.05
N ARG A 238 19.94 -25.78 -9.73
CA ARG A 238 21.31 -25.56 -10.23
C ARG A 238 22.32 -25.41 -9.11
N SER A 239 21.94 -24.77 -8.01
CA SER A 239 22.79 -24.59 -6.84
C SER A 239 23.09 -25.91 -6.14
N LEU A 240 22.09 -26.79 -6.05
CA LEU A 240 22.24 -28.15 -5.50
C LEU A 240 23.15 -29.02 -6.37
N GLU A 241 23.04 -28.94 -7.71
CA GLU A 241 23.95 -29.62 -8.64
C GLU A 241 25.41 -29.15 -8.46
N ARG A 242 25.64 -27.85 -8.20
CA ARG A 242 27.00 -27.30 -8.02
C ARG A 242 27.66 -27.73 -6.71
N THR A 243 26.88 -28.04 -5.69
CA THR A 243 27.39 -28.35 -4.34
C THR A 243 27.92 -29.78 -4.23
N GLY A 244 27.51 -30.67 -5.15
CA GLY A 244 28.10 -32.01 -5.33
C GLY A 244 27.09 -33.11 -5.63
N GLU A 245 27.60 -34.32 -5.92
CA GLU A 245 26.77 -35.47 -6.32
C GLU A 245 25.77 -35.91 -5.23
N LYS A 246 26.12 -35.75 -3.95
CA LYS A 246 25.24 -36.12 -2.83
C LYS A 246 23.96 -35.27 -2.78
N THR A 247 24.06 -33.99 -3.14
CA THR A 247 22.93 -33.05 -3.16
C THR A 247 22.24 -33.00 -4.52
N ALA A 248 22.86 -33.56 -5.58
CA ALA A 248 22.28 -33.58 -6.92
C ALA A 248 20.94 -34.35 -6.99
N GLY A 249 20.78 -35.40 -6.17
CA GLY A 249 19.50 -36.11 -6.03
C GLY A 249 18.37 -35.22 -5.48
N GLU A 250 18.71 -34.23 -4.64
CA GLU A 250 17.75 -33.26 -4.08
C GLU A 250 17.34 -32.19 -5.10
N ALA A 251 18.05 -32.04 -6.23
CA ALA A 251 17.71 -31.07 -7.27
C ALA A 251 16.49 -31.51 -8.11
N ALA A 252 16.31 -32.82 -8.31
CA ALA A 252 15.23 -33.40 -9.10
C ALA A 252 13.82 -32.89 -8.74
N PRO A 253 13.38 -32.84 -7.46
CA PRO A 253 12.05 -32.34 -7.12
C PRO A 253 11.81 -30.88 -7.54
N TYR A 254 12.84 -30.03 -7.49
CA TYR A 254 12.70 -28.63 -7.91
C TYR A 254 12.49 -28.52 -9.43
N TYR A 255 13.23 -29.29 -10.23
CA TYR A 255 13.04 -29.34 -11.69
C TYR A 255 11.70 -29.97 -12.07
N ALA A 256 11.29 -31.03 -11.38
CA ALA A 256 9.99 -31.68 -11.57
C ALA A 256 8.85 -30.67 -11.36
N ARG A 257 8.96 -29.85 -10.31
CA ARG A 257 7.99 -28.79 -10.01
C ARG A 257 7.90 -27.73 -11.11
N ILE A 258 9.02 -27.36 -11.76
CA ILE A 258 8.98 -26.44 -12.90
C ILE A 258 8.18 -27.04 -14.06
N VAL A 259 8.42 -28.31 -14.40
CA VAL A 259 7.72 -28.98 -15.51
C VAL A 259 6.23 -29.15 -15.21
N GLN A 260 5.88 -29.42 -13.95
CA GLN A 260 4.50 -29.63 -13.51
C GLN A 260 3.73 -28.31 -13.33
N ASP A 261 4.26 -27.36 -12.55
CA ASP A 261 3.57 -26.15 -12.09
C ASP A 261 3.80 -24.93 -13.00
N TYR A 262 4.89 -24.92 -13.78
CA TYR A 262 5.29 -23.80 -14.65
C TYR A 262 5.68 -24.26 -16.07
N PRO A 263 4.81 -25.01 -16.78
CA PRO A 263 5.15 -25.63 -18.07
C PRO A 263 5.38 -24.62 -19.21
N LEU A 264 4.91 -23.38 -19.07
CA LEU A 264 5.10 -22.28 -20.03
C LEU A 264 6.29 -21.36 -19.67
N SER A 265 7.07 -21.71 -18.64
CA SER A 265 8.26 -20.95 -18.27
C SER A 265 9.41 -21.14 -19.27
N GLU A 266 10.32 -20.16 -19.33
CA GLU A 266 11.54 -20.26 -20.14
C GLU A 266 12.43 -21.44 -19.68
N HIS A 267 12.31 -21.83 -18.40
CA HIS A 267 13.10 -22.89 -17.78
C HIS A 267 12.51 -24.30 -17.96
N ALA A 268 11.29 -24.46 -18.48
CA ALA A 268 10.62 -25.76 -18.55
C ALA A 268 11.39 -26.80 -19.39
N GLU A 269 11.88 -26.40 -20.57
CA GLU A 269 12.63 -27.31 -21.45
C GLU A 269 14.01 -27.67 -20.88
N GLU A 270 14.69 -26.72 -20.23
CA GLU A 270 15.95 -27.02 -19.57
C GLU A 270 15.75 -27.92 -18.34
N ALA A 271 14.71 -27.69 -17.55
CA ALA A 271 14.36 -28.54 -16.41
C ALA A 271 14.12 -30.00 -16.83
N LYS A 272 13.44 -30.25 -17.96
CA LYS A 272 13.30 -31.60 -18.53
C LYS A 272 14.65 -32.25 -18.83
N LYS A 273 15.56 -31.51 -19.47
CA LYS A 273 16.93 -32.00 -19.77
C LYS A 273 17.70 -32.32 -18.50
N ARG A 274 17.59 -31.48 -17.46
CA ARG A 274 18.23 -31.73 -16.15
C ARG A 274 17.68 -32.99 -15.50
N LEU A 275 16.37 -33.20 -15.50
CA LEU A 275 15.75 -34.43 -14.99
C LEU A 275 16.28 -35.67 -15.71
N THR A 276 16.41 -35.64 -17.05
CA THR A 276 17.01 -36.76 -17.79
C THR A 276 18.47 -37.01 -17.43
N ALA A 277 19.25 -35.94 -17.23
CA ALA A 277 20.65 -36.04 -16.84
C ALA A 277 20.81 -36.62 -15.42
N LEU A 278 19.86 -36.34 -14.53
CA LEU A 278 19.79 -36.88 -13.18
C LEU A 278 19.19 -38.29 -13.11
N GLY A 279 18.74 -38.86 -14.24
CA GLY A 279 18.04 -40.16 -14.28
C GLY A 279 16.67 -40.14 -13.59
N ALA A 280 16.10 -38.96 -13.37
CA ALA A 280 14.81 -38.77 -12.72
C ALA A 280 13.65 -38.82 -13.74
N PRO A 281 12.46 -39.31 -13.36
CA PRO A 281 11.29 -39.31 -14.24
C PRO A 281 10.83 -37.87 -14.55
N ILE A 282 10.46 -37.62 -15.80
CA ILE A 282 9.87 -36.34 -16.21
C ILE A 282 8.36 -36.39 -15.91
N PRO A 283 7.84 -35.54 -15.02
CA PRO A 283 6.40 -35.49 -14.76
C PRO A 283 5.65 -34.87 -15.94
N SER A 284 4.38 -35.22 -16.10
CA SER A 284 3.48 -34.54 -17.05
C SER A 284 3.08 -33.16 -16.53
N PRO A 285 2.99 -32.13 -17.39
CA PRO A 285 2.45 -30.82 -17.02
C PRO A 285 1.05 -30.91 -16.40
N ASP A 286 0.79 -30.14 -15.34
CA ASP A 286 -0.55 -30.03 -14.77
C ASP A 286 -1.44 -29.16 -15.69
N PRO A 287 -2.60 -29.65 -16.18
CA PRO A 287 -3.51 -28.85 -16.98
C PRO A 287 -3.99 -27.58 -16.28
N VAL A 288 -4.14 -27.58 -14.95
CA VAL A 288 -4.54 -26.39 -14.17
C VAL A 288 -3.45 -25.33 -14.20
N ALA A 289 -2.19 -25.74 -14.07
CA ALA A 289 -1.05 -24.85 -14.18
C ALA A 289 -0.93 -24.21 -15.56
N VAL A 290 -1.20 -24.96 -16.63
CA VAL A 290 -1.25 -24.42 -18.01
C VAL A 290 -2.34 -23.37 -18.14
N ALA A 291 -3.56 -23.65 -17.66
CA ALA A 291 -4.67 -22.70 -17.69
C ALA A 291 -4.35 -21.41 -16.90
N ARG A 292 -3.74 -21.55 -15.72
CA ARG A 292 -3.27 -20.40 -14.92
C ARG A 292 -2.24 -19.56 -15.69
N MET A 293 -1.18 -20.18 -16.19
CA MET A 293 -0.08 -19.48 -16.87
C MET A 293 -0.54 -18.81 -18.17
N THR A 294 -1.46 -19.42 -18.93
CA THR A 294 -2.04 -18.81 -20.13
C THR A 294 -2.88 -17.58 -19.78
N TYR A 295 -3.68 -17.64 -18.71
CA TYR A 295 -4.42 -16.49 -18.21
C TYR A 295 -3.46 -15.37 -17.75
N GLU A 296 -2.45 -15.68 -16.93
CA GLU A 296 -1.50 -14.70 -16.42
C GLU A 296 -0.67 -14.06 -17.53
N ASN A 297 -0.28 -14.81 -18.57
CA ASN A 297 0.46 -14.25 -19.70
C ASN A 297 -0.40 -13.34 -20.59
N THR A 298 -1.72 -13.54 -20.62
CA THR A 298 -2.64 -12.74 -21.45
C THR A 298 -3.17 -11.51 -20.72
N HIS A 299 -3.30 -11.56 -19.39
CA HIS A 299 -3.87 -10.50 -18.56
C HIS A 299 -2.86 -9.80 -17.63
N GLY A 300 -1.66 -10.36 -17.47
CA GLY A 300 -0.62 -9.83 -16.60
C GLY A 300 0.03 -8.58 -17.16
N GLN A 301 0.24 -7.58 -16.30
CA GLN A 301 1.00 -6.39 -16.65
C GLN A 301 2.48 -6.60 -16.36
N ARG A 302 3.29 -6.77 -17.41
CA ARG A 302 4.76 -6.76 -17.25
C ARG A 302 5.24 -5.31 -17.23
N PRO A 303 5.97 -4.86 -16.19
CA PRO A 303 6.48 -3.50 -16.14
C PRO A 303 7.41 -3.24 -17.32
N GLY A 304 7.14 -2.17 -18.08
CA GLY A 304 7.95 -1.78 -19.21
C GLY A 304 9.33 -1.30 -18.79
N VAL A 305 10.23 -1.11 -19.76
CA VAL A 305 11.58 -0.56 -19.49
C VAL A 305 11.49 0.81 -18.82
N LEU A 306 10.54 1.65 -19.23
CA LEU A 306 10.31 2.98 -18.64
C LEU A 306 9.84 2.88 -17.18
N ASP A 307 8.98 1.92 -16.85
CA ASP A 307 8.49 1.71 -15.48
C ASP A 307 9.63 1.28 -14.54
N LYS A 308 10.56 0.47 -15.03
CA LYS A 308 11.77 0.08 -14.28
C LYS A 308 12.63 1.29 -13.96
N VAL A 309 12.88 2.16 -14.94
CA VAL A 309 13.66 3.39 -14.75
C VAL A 309 12.97 4.32 -13.76
N ARG A 310 11.66 4.54 -13.92
CA ARG A 310 10.90 5.40 -13.01
C ARG A 310 10.83 4.81 -11.59
N GLY A 311 10.71 3.49 -11.47
CA GLY A 311 10.70 2.75 -10.21
C GLY A 311 11.98 2.94 -9.39
N ALA A 312 13.12 3.18 -10.03
CA ALA A 312 14.38 3.47 -9.33
C ALA A 312 14.28 4.75 -8.47
N PHE A 313 13.54 5.77 -8.92
CA PHE A 313 13.41 7.06 -8.23
C PHE A 313 12.30 7.10 -7.18
N HIS A 314 11.33 6.18 -7.23
CA HIS A 314 10.26 6.12 -6.24
C HIS A 314 10.71 5.45 -4.95
N ARG A 315 10.11 5.81 -3.81
CA ARG A 315 10.37 5.15 -2.51
C ARG A 315 9.62 3.83 -2.37
N ARG A 316 8.48 3.69 -3.05
CA ARG A 316 7.61 2.51 -2.96
C ARG A 316 8.11 1.37 -3.85
N PRO A 317 7.87 0.11 -3.44
CA PRO A 317 8.17 -1.04 -4.27
C PRO A 317 7.29 -1.08 -5.53
N ASN A 318 7.80 -1.71 -6.58
CA ASN A 318 7.01 -2.02 -7.76
C ASN A 318 6.28 -3.35 -7.56
N VAL A 319 4.95 -3.29 -7.47
CA VAL A 319 4.10 -4.47 -7.23
C VAL A 319 3.32 -4.92 -8.47
N ALA A 320 3.65 -4.37 -9.66
CA ALA A 320 2.95 -4.67 -10.90
C ALA A 320 2.98 -6.17 -11.25
N ALA A 321 4.09 -6.87 -10.94
CA ALA A 321 4.23 -8.30 -11.19
C ALA A 321 3.26 -9.17 -10.37
N ALA A 322 2.74 -8.66 -9.25
CA ALA A 322 1.70 -9.31 -8.46
C ALA A 322 0.28 -9.06 -9.02
N GLN A 323 0.11 -8.08 -9.92
CA GLN A 323 -1.18 -7.74 -10.50
C GLN A 323 -1.50 -8.71 -11.64
N GLY A 324 -2.64 -9.41 -11.53
CA GLY A 324 -3.10 -10.39 -12.53
C GLY A 324 -2.71 -11.83 -12.24
N LYS A 325 -1.93 -12.10 -11.18
CA LYS A 325 -1.66 -13.46 -10.71
C LYS A 325 -2.91 -14.14 -10.16
N VAL A 326 -3.11 -15.39 -10.55
CA VAL A 326 -4.26 -16.20 -10.16
C VAL A 326 -3.81 -17.24 -9.15
N GLY A 327 -4.34 -17.11 -7.93
CA GLY A 327 -4.01 -17.98 -6.81
C GLY A 327 -4.30 -17.30 -5.48
N LEU A 328 -4.56 -18.11 -4.47
CA LEU A 328 -4.64 -17.63 -3.10
C LEU A 328 -3.21 -17.39 -2.60
N PRO A 329 -2.88 -16.18 -2.10
CA PRO A 329 -1.60 -15.96 -1.44
C PRO A 329 -1.44 -16.86 -0.22
N THR A 330 -0.23 -16.95 0.31
CA THR A 330 0.04 -17.79 1.48
C THR A 330 -0.69 -17.20 2.70
N MET A 331 -1.66 -17.93 3.24
CA MET A 331 -2.51 -17.48 4.36
C MET A 331 -1.93 -17.78 5.75
N THR A 332 -0.90 -18.63 5.82
CA THR A 332 -0.31 -19.04 7.09
C THR A 332 0.63 -17.96 7.64
N ALA A 333 0.25 -17.40 8.79
CA ALA A 333 1.11 -16.50 9.55
C ALA A 333 2.33 -17.22 10.10
N GLN A 334 3.52 -16.63 9.90
CA GLN A 334 4.68 -17.05 10.66
C GLN A 334 4.52 -16.64 12.12
N GLY A 335 4.64 -17.61 13.03
CA GLY A 335 5.03 -17.36 14.41
C GLY A 335 6.45 -16.76 14.48
N PRO A 336 6.81 -16.11 15.59
CA PRO A 336 8.08 -15.37 15.75
C PRO A 336 9.30 -16.30 15.90
N ALA A 337 9.68 -17.02 14.84
CA ALA A 337 10.74 -18.04 14.91
C ALA A 337 11.82 -17.94 13.82
N GLN A 338 11.98 -16.79 13.15
CA GLN A 338 13.11 -16.58 12.23
C GLN A 338 13.86 -15.24 12.44
N ALA A 339 13.52 -14.49 13.49
CA ALA A 339 14.35 -13.40 13.96
C ALA A 339 15.31 -13.92 15.03
N GLY A 340 16.51 -14.35 14.61
CA GLY A 340 17.65 -14.60 15.50
C GLY A 340 17.92 -16.07 15.85
N VAL A 341 18.55 -16.81 14.93
CA VAL A 341 19.40 -17.94 15.33
C VAL A 341 20.86 -17.45 15.29
N LEU A 342 21.27 -16.86 16.41
CA LEU A 342 22.67 -16.78 16.81
C LEU A 342 22.75 -17.32 18.24
N ALA A 343 23.68 -18.26 18.43
CA ALA A 343 24.15 -18.86 19.69
C ALA A 343 23.33 -20.00 20.34
N GLY A 344 23.71 -21.23 19.97
CA GLY A 344 24.32 -22.22 20.88
C GLY A 344 23.47 -22.90 21.96
N ALA A 345 23.08 -24.16 21.71
CA ALA A 345 23.27 -25.35 22.58
C ALA A 345 22.18 -26.43 22.29
N PRO A 346 22.49 -27.74 22.43
CA PRO A 346 21.61 -28.82 21.98
C PRO A 346 20.71 -29.33 23.11
N ALA A 347 19.48 -29.72 22.77
CA ALA A 347 18.72 -30.66 23.59
C ALA A 347 17.73 -31.47 22.74
N SER A 348 18.05 -32.76 22.68
CA SER A 348 17.29 -33.95 22.31
C SER A 348 15.81 -33.93 22.70
N GLY A 349 14.94 -34.47 21.84
CA GLY A 349 13.56 -34.76 22.19
C GLY A 349 12.74 -35.28 21.01
N SER A 350 12.71 -36.60 20.85
CA SER A 350 11.96 -37.34 19.84
C SER A 350 10.44 -37.25 20.04
N ALA A 351 9.68 -36.86 18.99
CA ALA A 351 8.30 -37.31 18.78
C ALA A 351 7.91 -37.17 17.30
N SER A 352 7.53 -38.28 16.67
CA SER A 352 6.92 -38.36 15.33
C SER A 352 5.39 -38.20 15.41
N PRO A 353 4.69 -37.96 14.27
CA PRO A 353 3.56 -37.05 14.19
C PRO A 353 2.18 -37.72 14.10
N GLY A 354 1.15 -37.00 14.56
CA GLY A 354 -0.26 -37.35 14.36
C GLY A 354 -0.91 -36.47 13.28
N THR A 355 -1.42 -37.14 12.24
CA THR A 355 -2.52 -36.82 11.31
C THR A 355 -3.46 -35.70 11.81
N GLY A 356 -3.81 -34.63 11.10
CA GLY A 356 -4.07 -34.44 9.67
C GLY A 356 -5.58 -34.23 9.45
N SER A 357 -6.06 -32.98 9.48
CA SER A 357 -7.31 -32.58 8.80
C SER A 357 -7.25 -31.10 8.42
N THR A 358 -6.95 -30.83 7.15
CA THR A 358 -7.03 -29.50 6.55
C THR A 358 -8.37 -29.40 5.88
N GLN A 359 -9.28 -28.58 6.41
CA GLN A 359 -10.53 -28.26 5.71
C GLN A 359 -10.21 -27.30 4.57
N THR A 360 -10.48 -27.75 3.34
CA THR A 360 -10.37 -26.94 2.13
C THR A 360 -11.66 -26.13 1.96
N LEU A 361 -11.60 -24.82 2.19
CA LEU A 361 -12.68 -23.91 1.78
C LEU A 361 -12.55 -23.65 0.28
N VAL A 362 -13.49 -24.19 -0.49
CA VAL A 362 -13.63 -23.96 -1.93
C VAL A 362 -14.47 -22.69 -2.11
N PHE A 363 -13.93 -21.67 -2.77
CA PHE A 363 -14.69 -20.53 -3.27
C PHE A 363 -14.71 -20.60 -4.80
N ASP A 364 -15.92 -20.66 -5.37
CA ASP A 364 -16.15 -20.62 -6.81
C ASP A 364 -15.80 -19.24 -7.40
N PRO A 365 -15.26 -19.16 -8.63
CA PRO A 365 -14.95 -17.89 -9.27
C PRO A 365 -16.23 -17.17 -9.71
N VAL A 366 -16.55 -16.06 -9.04
CA VAL A 366 -17.62 -15.14 -9.43
C VAL A 366 -17.26 -14.47 -10.76
N THR A 367 -18.15 -14.64 -11.75
CA THR A 367 -18.14 -13.94 -13.04
C THR A 367 -18.44 -12.47 -12.83
N THR A 368 -17.53 -11.57 -13.21
CA THR A 368 -17.79 -10.12 -13.31
C THR A 368 -18.45 -9.79 -14.66
N PRO A 369 -19.60 -9.09 -14.71
CA PRO A 369 -20.10 -8.53 -15.96
C PRO A 369 -19.42 -7.18 -16.26
N ALA A 370 -19.34 -6.92 -17.57
CA ALA A 370 -18.57 -5.88 -18.22
C ALA A 370 -18.96 -4.44 -17.87
N SER A 371 -17.97 -3.55 -18.01
CA SER A 371 -18.05 -2.09 -17.92
C SER A 371 -19.08 -1.47 -18.88
N ALA A 372 -19.93 -0.59 -18.37
CA ALA A 372 -20.74 0.32 -19.18
C ALA A 372 -20.14 1.74 -19.15
N ASP A 373 -19.83 2.28 -20.33
CA ASP A 373 -19.36 3.65 -20.58
C ASP A 373 -20.41 4.72 -20.22
N PRO A 374 -20.03 5.86 -19.60
CA PRO A 374 -20.97 6.95 -19.34
C PRO A 374 -20.83 8.05 -20.40
N ARG A 375 -21.41 7.85 -21.59
CA ARG A 375 -21.74 8.95 -22.52
C ARG A 375 -22.96 8.62 -23.37
N SER A 376 -24.15 8.99 -22.92
CA SER A 376 -25.16 9.62 -23.79
C SER A 376 -26.31 10.20 -22.97
N SER A 377 -26.70 11.40 -23.37
CA SER A 377 -27.74 12.28 -22.87
C SER A 377 -29.14 11.79 -23.23
N GLY A 378 -30.10 11.93 -22.30
CA GLY A 378 -31.54 11.82 -22.59
C GLY A 378 -32.38 12.58 -21.56
N SER A 379 -33.02 13.65 -21.99
CA SER A 379 -33.96 14.50 -21.24
C SER A 379 -35.25 13.76 -20.82
N PRO A 380 -35.98 14.22 -19.79
CA PRO A 380 -37.23 13.58 -19.36
C PRO A 380 -38.46 14.13 -20.13
N PRO A 381 -39.51 13.34 -20.34
CA PRO A 381 -40.82 13.85 -20.73
C PRO A 381 -41.73 14.07 -19.50
N GLN A 382 -42.41 15.22 -19.53
CA GLN A 382 -43.61 15.71 -18.82
C GLN A 382 -43.92 15.25 -17.40
#